data_AF-A0A6G9HJ65-F1
#
_entry.id   AF-A0A6G9HJ65-F1
#
_cell.length_a   1.000
_cell.length_b   1.000
_cell.length_c   1.000
_cell.angle_alpha   90.00
_cell.angle_beta   90.00
_cell.angle_gamma   90.00
#
_symmetry.space_group_name_H-M   'P 1'
#
loop_
_entity.id
_entity.type
_entity.pdbx_description
1 polymer ?
#
loop_
_entity_poly.entity_id
_entity_poly.type
_entity_poly.pdbx_seq_one_letter_code
_entity_poly.pdbx_strand_id
1 'polypeptide(L)'
;MHDVGHGPYSHALESVLMNDCHHERLSILLMEKLNEHFNGQLDLAIQMFQGKYHRKFFNQLVSSQLDVDRLDYLKRDSFYTGVTEGNVNTQRIISMMNVHKDELVIDAKGIYSIENFLTARMFMYWQVYFHKTSAVAEHLLIKSTEKSKRIGCAG
;
A
#
# COMPACT_ATOMS: atom_id res chain seq x y z
N MET A 1 -8.98 4.28 3.17
CA MET A 1 -9.76 3.16 2.61
C MET A 1 -9.00 2.43 1.50
N HIS A 2 -7.84 2.91 1.07
CA HIS A 2 -7.09 2.27 -0.03
C HIS A 2 -6.74 0.81 0.28
N ASP A 3 -6.46 0.49 1.54
CA ASP A 3 -6.15 -0.87 1.99
C ASP A 3 -7.33 -1.67 2.57
N VAL A 4 -8.58 -1.21 2.43
CA VAL A 4 -9.74 -1.84 3.10
C VAL A 4 -9.98 -3.29 2.63
N GLY A 5 -9.51 -3.64 1.44
CA GLY A 5 -9.58 -4.99 0.88
C GLY A 5 -8.47 -5.93 1.34
N HIS A 6 -7.51 -5.50 2.16
CA HIS A 6 -6.49 -6.42 2.69
C HIS A 6 -7.08 -7.33 3.77
N GLY A 7 -7.17 -8.62 3.45
CA GLY A 7 -7.35 -9.67 4.46
C GLY A 7 -6.05 -10.00 5.22
N PRO A 8 -6.12 -10.83 6.28
CA PRO A 8 -4.94 -11.32 6.99
C PRO A 8 -3.97 -12.00 6.03
N TYR A 9 -2.71 -11.57 6.04
CA TYR A 9 -1.66 -12.07 5.14
C TYR A 9 -2.08 -12.08 3.66
N SER A 10 -2.85 -11.08 3.24
CA SER A 10 -3.41 -10.93 1.88
C SER A 10 -2.41 -11.28 0.78
N HIS A 11 -1.20 -10.70 0.78
CA HIS A 11 -0.20 -11.01 -0.25
C HIS A 11 0.21 -12.50 -0.31
N ALA A 12 0.30 -13.16 0.83
CA ALA A 12 0.69 -14.57 0.90
C ALA A 12 -0.49 -15.50 0.55
N LEU A 13 -1.68 -15.16 1.05
CA LEU A 13 -2.83 -16.07 1.05
C LEU A 13 -3.82 -15.82 -0.08
N GLU A 14 -3.76 -14.69 -0.77
CA GLU A 14 -4.62 -14.40 -1.93
C GLU A 14 -4.55 -15.54 -2.95
N SER A 15 -3.34 -15.95 -3.33
CA SER A 15 -3.13 -17.03 -4.31
C SER A 15 -3.70 -18.40 -3.89
N VAL A 16 -3.85 -18.64 -2.58
CA VAL A 16 -4.31 -19.93 -2.03
C VAL A 16 -5.82 -19.92 -1.79
N LEU A 17 -6.34 -18.80 -1.28
CA LEU A 17 -7.72 -18.67 -0.81
C LEU A 17 -8.65 -18.10 -1.87
N MET A 18 -8.16 -17.22 -2.73
CA MET A 18 -8.97 -16.48 -3.70
C MET A 18 -8.36 -16.62 -5.09
N ASN A 19 -8.97 -17.47 -5.93
CA ASN A 19 -8.58 -17.54 -7.34
C ASN A 19 -8.94 -16.21 -8.02
N ASP A 20 -7.92 -15.42 -8.39
CA ASP A 20 -8.02 -14.18 -9.18
C ASP A 20 -8.74 -12.98 -8.53
N CYS A 21 -8.86 -12.95 -7.19
CA CYS A 21 -9.36 -11.76 -6.49
C CYS A 21 -8.22 -11.06 -5.75
N HIS A 22 -7.69 -9.99 -6.33
CA HIS A 22 -6.72 -9.12 -5.69
C HIS A 22 -7.39 -8.16 -4.69
N HIS A 23 -6.69 -7.82 -3.60
CA HIS A 23 -7.13 -6.85 -2.59
C HIS A 23 -7.58 -5.50 -3.17
N GLU A 24 -7.03 -5.03 -4.29
CA GLU A 24 -7.49 -3.80 -4.95
C GLU A 24 -8.96 -3.90 -5.40
N ARG A 25 -9.34 -5.03 -6.01
CA ARG A 25 -10.72 -5.26 -6.46
C ARG A 25 -11.66 -5.41 -5.27
N LEU A 26 -11.20 -6.07 -4.21
CA LEU A 26 -11.96 -6.19 -2.98
C LEU A 26 -12.13 -4.83 -2.29
N SER A 27 -11.11 -3.97 -2.33
CA SER A 27 -11.18 -2.60 -1.79
C SER A 27 -12.25 -1.78 -2.49
N ILE A 28 -12.31 -1.83 -3.83
CA ILE A 28 -13.37 -1.15 -4.59
C ILE A 28 -14.75 -1.69 -4.22
N LEU A 29 -14.92 -3.01 -4.20
CA LEU A 29 -16.20 -3.64 -3.85
C LEU A 29 -16.68 -3.23 -2.45
N LEU A 30 -15.77 -3.19 -1.47
CA LEU A 30 -16.07 -2.76 -0.12
C LEU A 30 -16.39 -1.26 -0.06
N MET A 31 -15.65 -0.43 -0.78
CA MET A 31 -15.92 1.01 -0.87
C MET A 31 -17.30 1.27 -1.49
N GLU A 32 -17.69 0.55 -2.54
CA GLU A 32 -19.02 0.64 -3.16
C GLU A 32 -20.12 0.22 -2.18
N LYS A 33 -19.96 -0.91 -1.48
CA LYS A 33 -20.91 -1.34 -0.44
C LYS A 33 -21.04 -0.35 0.72
N LEU A 34 -19.93 0.24 1.16
CA LEU A 34 -19.97 1.28 2.19
C LEU A 34 -20.69 2.52 1.66
N ASN A 35 -20.47 2.88 0.40
CA ASN A 35 -21.09 4.03 -0.22
C ASN A 35 -22.63 3.88 -0.33
N GLU A 36 -23.12 2.67 -0.59
CA GLU A 36 -24.55 2.35 -0.50
C GLU A 36 -25.09 2.63 0.91
N HIS A 37 -24.36 2.19 1.95
CA HIS A 37 -24.74 2.42 3.35
C HIS A 37 -24.69 3.90 3.76
N PHE A 38 -23.77 4.67 3.18
CA PHE A 38 -23.60 6.11 3.44
C PHE A 38 -24.36 7.00 2.45
N ASN A 39 -25.30 6.44 1.67
CA ASN A 39 -26.15 7.18 0.73
C ASN A 39 -25.35 8.05 -0.26
N GLY A 40 -24.28 7.52 -0.84
CA GLY A 40 -23.49 8.20 -1.89
C GLY A 40 -22.41 9.17 -1.38
N GLN A 41 -22.22 9.33 -0.08
CA GLN A 41 -21.23 10.27 0.47
C GLN A 41 -19.77 9.99 0.06
N LEU A 42 -19.47 8.77 -0.40
CA LEU A 42 -18.13 8.35 -0.82
C LEU A 42 -17.92 8.42 -2.34
N ASP A 43 -18.91 8.86 -3.13
CA ASP A 43 -18.84 8.91 -4.60
C ASP A 43 -17.57 9.61 -5.10
N LEU A 44 -17.29 10.79 -4.55
CA LEU A 44 -16.13 11.59 -4.93
C LEU A 44 -14.81 10.88 -4.58
N ALA A 45 -14.74 10.27 -3.39
CA ALA A 45 -13.56 9.55 -2.93
C ALA A 45 -13.27 8.32 -3.80
N ILE A 46 -14.31 7.58 -4.19
CA ILE A 46 -14.20 6.44 -5.11
C ILE A 46 -13.74 6.90 -6.49
N GLN A 47 -14.27 8.00 -7.01
CA GLN A 47 -13.83 8.58 -8.29
C GLN A 47 -12.36 9.00 -8.27
N MET A 48 -11.88 9.62 -7.18
CA MET A 48 -10.46 9.97 -7.00
C MET A 48 -9.58 8.71 -6.87
N PHE A 49 -10.02 7.72 -6.09
CA PHE A 49 -9.32 6.45 -5.90
C PHE A 49 -9.16 5.68 -7.22
N GLN A 50 -10.20 5.66 -8.06
CA GLN A 50 -10.18 5.00 -9.38
C GLN A 50 -9.51 5.83 -10.48
N GLY A 51 -9.00 7.04 -10.18
CA GLY A 51 -8.39 7.92 -11.19
C GLY A 51 -9.37 8.47 -12.23
N LYS A 52 -10.68 8.41 -11.96
CA LYS A 52 -11.75 8.92 -12.83
C LYS A 52 -12.07 10.40 -12.59
N TYR A 53 -11.55 10.98 -11.51
CA TYR A 53 -11.72 12.39 -11.21
C TYR A 53 -10.90 13.26 -12.16
N HIS A 54 -11.45 14.42 -12.57
CA HIS A 54 -10.86 15.28 -13.59
C HIS A 54 -9.47 15.83 -13.24
N ARG A 55 -9.12 15.92 -11.95
CA ARG A 55 -7.79 16.30 -11.49
C ARG A 55 -7.00 15.06 -11.07
N LYS A 56 -6.03 14.66 -11.87
CA LYS A 56 -5.31 13.39 -11.74
C LYS A 56 -4.37 13.34 -10.54
N PHE A 57 -3.84 14.48 -10.11
CA PHE A 57 -2.95 14.53 -8.95
C PHE A 57 -3.60 14.00 -7.66
N PHE A 58 -4.94 14.04 -7.52
CA PHE A 58 -5.63 13.41 -6.38
C PHE A 58 -5.44 11.89 -6.34
N ASN A 59 -5.45 11.24 -7.49
CA ASN A 59 -5.14 9.82 -7.58
C ASN A 59 -3.67 9.58 -7.26
N GLN A 60 -2.77 10.43 -7.75
CA GLN A 60 -1.32 10.32 -7.49
C GLN A 60 -0.95 10.47 -6.00
N LEU A 61 -1.72 11.27 -5.25
CA LEU A 61 -1.56 11.36 -3.80
C LEU A 61 -1.84 10.01 -3.12
N VAL A 62 -2.77 9.21 -3.65
CA VAL A 62 -3.15 7.92 -3.08
C VAL A 62 -2.29 6.76 -3.65
N SER A 63 -1.97 6.80 -4.94
CA SER A 63 -1.18 5.78 -5.63
C SER A 63 -0.24 6.41 -6.64
N SER A 64 1.06 6.42 -6.33
CA SER A 64 2.13 6.87 -7.21
C SER A 64 3.50 6.39 -6.72
N GLN A 65 4.58 7.01 -7.17
CA GLN A 65 5.91 6.76 -6.62
C GLN A 65 6.16 7.51 -5.30
N LEU A 66 5.38 8.57 -5.04
CA LEU A 66 5.47 9.46 -3.87
C LEU A 66 4.06 9.69 -3.29
N ASP A 67 3.29 8.61 -3.16
CA ASP A 67 1.99 8.65 -2.49
C ASP A 67 2.13 8.73 -0.96
N VAL A 68 1.04 9.12 -0.29
CA VAL A 68 1.01 9.18 1.17
C VAL A 68 1.05 7.80 1.83
N ASP A 69 0.67 6.74 1.13
CA ASP A 69 0.72 5.37 1.63
C ASP A 69 2.17 4.93 1.89
N ARG A 70 3.04 5.07 0.89
CA ARG A 70 4.48 4.77 1.00
C ARG A 70 5.18 5.61 2.03
N LEU A 71 4.80 6.88 2.14
CA LEU A 71 5.37 7.77 3.13
C LEU A 71 4.98 7.40 4.57
N ASP A 72 3.80 6.80 4.76
CA ASP A 72 3.35 6.30 6.05
C ASP A 72 4.01 4.95 6.37
N TYR A 73 3.84 3.94 5.52
CA TYR A 73 4.29 2.58 5.86
C TYR A 73 5.81 2.53 6.03
N LEU A 74 6.58 3.25 5.21
CA LEU A 74 8.04 3.19 5.27
C LEU A 74 8.56 3.77 6.59
N LYS A 75 7.96 4.89 7.04
CA LYS A 75 8.28 5.50 8.34
C LYS A 75 7.77 4.64 9.51
N ARG A 76 6.56 4.12 9.41
CA ARG A 76 5.92 3.27 10.43
C ARG A 76 6.71 1.99 10.62
N ASP A 77 7.01 1.27 9.55
CA ASP A 77 7.70 -0.01 9.60
C ASP A 77 9.12 0.16 10.10
N SER A 78 9.83 1.21 9.65
CA SER A 78 11.15 1.57 10.20
C SER A 78 11.11 1.76 11.72
N PHE A 79 10.09 2.48 12.22
CA PHE A 79 9.90 2.70 13.65
C PHE A 79 9.64 1.40 14.43
N TYR A 80 8.71 0.56 13.95
CA TYR A 80 8.33 -0.67 14.66
C TYR A 80 9.35 -1.80 14.55
N THR A 81 10.10 -1.86 13.45
CA THR A 81 11.16 -2.87 13.26
C THR A 81 12.50 -2.45 13.88
N GLY A 82 12.66 -1.16 14.20
CA GLY A 82 13.92 -0.60 14.71
C GLY A 82 14.98 -0.37 13.64
N VAL A 83 14.67 -0.57 12.35
CA VAL A 83 15.61 -0.31 11.24
C VAL A 83 15.70 1.20 11.01
N THR A 84 16.72 1.83 11.58
CA THR A 84 16.88 3.29 11.58
C THR A 84 17.17 3.89 10.21
N GLU A 85 17.80 3.10 9.33
CA GLU A 85 18.18 3.44 7.96
C GLU A 85 16.96 3.58 7.04
N GLY A 86 15.81 3.05 7.46
CA GLY A 86 14.52 3.24 6.83
C GLY A 86 13.82 4.55 7.21
N ASN A 87 14.34 5.32 8.15
CA ASN A 87 13.62 6.49 8.65
C ASN A 87 13.65 7.65 7.65
N VAL A 88 12.47 8.13 7.28
CA VAL A 88 12.28 9.22 6.31
C VAL A 88 11.59 10.42 6.95
N ASN A 89 12.05 11.63 6.60
CA ASN A 89 11.38 12.86 7.02
C ASN A 89 10.15 13.14 6.14
N THR A 90 9.07 12.39 6.39
CA THR A 90 7.80 12.50 5.68
C THR A 90 7.24 13.93 5.69
N GLN A 91 7.36 14.67 6.80
CA GLN A 91 6.87 16.05 6.91
C GLN A 91 7.57 16.99 5.93
N ARG A 92 8.88 16.82 5.76
CA ARG A 92 9.66 17.61 4.79
C ARG A 92 9.30 17.27 3.34
N ILE A 93 9.03 16.00 3.05
CA ILE A 93 8.61 15.60 1.70
C ILE A 93 7.25 16.22 1.38
N ILE A 94 6.29 16.12 2.30
CA ILE A 94 4.95 16.71 2.15
C ILE A 94 5.03 18.23 1.98
N SER A 95 5.88 18.93 2.75
CA SER A 95 6.01 20.39 2.64
C SER A 95 6.66 20.87 1.34
N MET A 96 7.33 19.99 0.60
CA MET A 96 7.90 20.26 -0.71
C MET A 96 7.04 19.72 -1.86
N MET A 97 5.92 19.03 -1.57
CA MET A 97 4.97 18.58 -2.59
C MET A 97 4.21 19.77 -3.16
N ASN A 98 4.06 19.76 -4.48
CA ASN A 98 3.37 20.81 -5.21
C ASN A 98 2.63 20.21 -6.43
N VAL A 99 1.82 21.01 -7.10
CA VAL A 99 1.09 20.59 -8.31
C VAL A 99 1.49 21.47 -9.47
N HIS A 100 2.00 20.85 -10.54
CA HIS A 100 2.32 21.53 -11.80
C HIS A 100 1.61 20.81 -12.94
N LYS A 101 0.79 21.53 -13.73
CA LYS A 101 0.05 20.96 -14.86
C LYS A 101 -0.77 19.70 -14.50
N ASP A 102 -1.43 19.73 -13.34
CA ASP A 102 -2.24 18.63 -12.81
C ASP A 102 -1.47 17.34 -12.44
N GLU A 103 -0.14 17.46 -12.27
CA GLU A 103 0.73 16.39 -11.78
C GLU A 103 1.36 16.77 -10.45
N LEU A 104 1.49 15.77 -9.57
CA LEU A 104 2.19 15.87 -8.30
C LEU A 104 3.70 15.96 -8.58
N VAL A 105 4.30 17.03 -8.11
CA VAL A 105 5.73 17.32 -8.27
C VAL A 105 6.36 17.68 -6.92
N ILE A 106 7.68 17.68 -6.86
CA ILE A 106 8.44 18.10 -5.69
C ILE A 106 9.27 19.32 -6.06
N ASP A 107 9.22 20.36 -5.23
CA ASP A 107 10.07 21.53 -5.39
C ASP A 107 11.56 21.12 -5.40
N ALA A 108 12.37 21.74 -6.24
CA ALA A 108 13.79 21.38 -6.40
C ALA A 108 14.59 21.42 -5.07
N LYS A 109 14.17 22.27 -4.11
CA LYS A 109 14.75 22.34 -2.76
C LYS A 109 14.59 21.04 -1.96
N GLY A 110 13.65 20.18 -2.34
CA GLY A 110 13.35 18.89 -1.74
C GLY A 110 14.15 17.72 -2.29
N ILE A 111 15.05 17.92 -3.27
CA ILE A 111 15.76 16.83 -3.97
C ILE A 111 16.45 15.84 -3.01
N TYR A 112 17.19 16.34 -2.02
CA TYR A 112 17.86 15.49 -1.03
C TYR A 112 16.88 14.70 -0.14
N SER A 113 15.67 15.21 0.08
CA SER A 113 14.63 14.48 0.81
C SER A 113 14.10 13.30 0.00
N ILE A 114 14.03 13.45 -1.32
CA ILE A 114 13.66 12.37 -2.25
C ILE A 114 14.79 11.33 -2.38
N GLU A 115 16.05 11.75 -2.48
CA GLU A 115 17.20 10.83 -2.49
C GLU A 115 17.26 9.98 -1.21
N ASN A 116 17.09 10.62 -0.05
CA ASN A 116 17.01 9.90 1.21
C ASN A 116 15.81 8.94 1.25
N PHE A 117 14.64 9.36 0.75
CA PHE A 117 13.46 8.49 0.65
C PHE A 117 13.72 7.25 -0.21
N LEU A 118 14.30 7.41 -1.40
CA LEU A 118 14.61 6.29 -2.29
C LEU A 118 15.61 5.32 -1.67
N THR A 119 16.64 5.85 -0.99
CA THR A 119 17.66 5.06 -0.31
C THR A 119 17.08 4.30 0.88
N ALA A 120 16.30 4.97 1.73
CA ALA A 120 15.60 4.36 2.85
C ALA A 120 14.63 3.26 2.38
N ARG A 121 13.91 3.50 1.28
CA ARG A 121 13.04 2.49 0.65
C ARG A 121 13.84 1.25 0.26
N MET A 122 14.99 1.43 -0.37
CA MET A 122 15.87 0.32 -0.73
C MET A 122 16.32 -0.48 0.50
N PHE A 123 16.71 0.19 1.60
CA PHE A 123 17.09 -0.50 2.84
C PHE A 123 15.91 -1.28 3.44
N MET A 124 14.72 -0.71 3.49
CA MET A 124 13.52 -1.39 4.00
C MET A 124 13.19 -2.64 3.19
N TYR A 125 13.35 -2.60 1.87
CA TYR A 125 13.17 -3.79 1.02
C TYR A 125 14.10 -4.94 1.42
N TRP A 126 15.39 -4.67 1.59
CA TRP A 126 16.36 -5.74 1.89
C TRP A 126 16.32 -6.21 3.33
N GLN A 127 16.17 -5.28 4.28
CA GLN A 127 16.31 -5.58 5.70
C GLN A 127 15.01 -6.08 6.33
N VAL A 128 13.85 -5.67 5.80
CA VAL A 128 12.55 -5.98 6.38
C VAL A 128 11.72 -6.83 5.43
N TYR A 129 11.34 -6.29 4.27
CA TYR A 129 10.33 -6.92 3.40
C TYR A 129 10.82 -8.23 2.77
N PHE A 130 12.09 -8.29 2.37
CA PHE A 130 12.73 -9.50 1.83
C PHE A 130 13.67 -10.19 2.82
N HIS A 131 13.48 -9.95 4.12
CA HIS A 131 14.28 -10.67 5.11
C HIS A 131 14.01 -12.17 5.02
N LYS A 132 15.08 -12.97 4.85
CA LYS A 132 15.01 -14.42 4.62
C LYS A 132 14.12 -15.17 5.61
N THR A 133 14.15 -14.79 6.89
CA THR A 133 13.33 -15.44 7.93
C THR A 133 11.84 -15.15 7.72
N SER A 134 11.47 -13.92 7.36
CA SER A 134 10.10 -13.53 7.05
C SER A 134 9.59 -14.27 5.82
N ALA A 135 10.41 -14.36 4.77
CA ALA A 135 10.09 -15.10 3.55
C ALA A 135 9.86 -16.61 3.80
N VAL A 136 10.69 -17.23 4.66
CA VAL A 136 10.50 -18.64 5.05
C VAL A 136 9.21 -18.82 5.85
N ALA A 137 8.91 -17.93 6.80
CA ALA A 137 7.68 -17.97 7.58
C ALA A 137 6.43 -17.81 6.69
N GLU A 138 6.48 -16.91 5.71
CA GLU A 138 5.44 -16.73 4.72
C GLU A 138 5.21 -18.02 3.91
N HIS A 139 6.28 -18.66 3.44
CA HIS A 139 6.17 -19.92 2.69
C HIS A 139 5.55 -21.05 3.54
N LEU A 140 5.92 -21.14 4.82
CA LEU A 140 5.33 -22.10 5.74
C LEU A 140 3.83 -21.85 5.94
N LEU A 141 3.42 -20.60 6.06
CA LEU A 141 2.01 -20.20 6.19
C LEU A 141 1.20 -20.59 4.95
N ILE A 142 1.74 -20.34 3.76
CA ILE A 142 1.13 -20.74 2.48
C ILE A 142 0.93 -22.26 2.45
N LYS A 143 1.99 -23.04 2.73
CA LYS A 143 1.93 -24.51 2.70
C LYS A 143 0.96 -25.08 3.72
N SER A 144 0.91 -24.51 4.92
CA SER A 144 -0.02 -24.91 5.97
C SER A 144 -1.47 -24.66 5.53
N THR A 145 -1.75 -23.52 4.94
CA THR A 145 -3.07 -23.16 4.41
C THR A 145 -3.50 -24.06 3.25
N GLU A 146 -2.59 -24.32 2.30
CA GLU A 146 -2.83 -25.27 1.20
C GLU A 146 -3.19 -26.67 1.72
N LYS A 147 -2.46 -27.16 2.72
CA LYS A 147 -2.72 -28.47 3.33
C LYS A 147 -4.08 -28.51 4.01
N SER A 148 -4.43 -27.49 4.78
CA SER A 148 -5.73 -27.36 5.44
C SER A 148 -6.88 -27.34 4.42
N LYS A 149 -6.74 -26.58 3.33
CA LYS A 149 -7.74 -26.54 2.24
C LYS A 149 -7.95 -27.92 1.61
N ARG A 150 -6.87 -28.66 1.35
CA ARG A 150 -6.95 -30.03 0.77
C ARG A 150 -7.68 -31.01 1.69
N ILE A 151 -7.43 -30.96 3.00
CA ILE A 151 -8.12 -31.83 3.97
C ILE A 151 -9.60 -31.45 4.06
N GLY A 152 -9.91 -30.15 4.14
CA GLY A 152 -11.28 -29.66 4.28
C GLY A 152 -12.17 -29.91 3.05
N CYS A 153 -11.61 -29.99 1.85
CA CYS A 153 -12.37 -30.34 0.63
C CYS A 153 -12.52 -31.86 0.40
N ALA A 154 -11.80 -32.70 1.16
CA ALA A 154 -11.83 -34.15 1.02
C ALA A 154 -12.83 -34.84 1.97
N GLY A 155 -13.47 -34.08 2.87
CA GLY A 155 -14.57 -34.52 3.72
C GLY A 155 -15.87 -33.85 3.31
#